data_AF-A0A1A3I545-F1
#
_entry.id   AF-A0A1A3I545-F1
#
_cell.length_a   1.000
_cell.length_b   1.000
_cell.length_c   1.000
_cell.angle_alpha   90.00
_cell.angle_beta   90.00
_cell.angle_gamma   90.00
#
_symmetry.space_group_name_H-M   'P 1'
#
loop_
_entity.id
_entity.type
_entity.pdbx_description
1 polymer ?
#
loop_
_entity_poly.entity_id
_entity_poly.type
_entity_poly.pdbx_seq_one_letter_code
_entity_poly.pdbx_strand_id
1 'polypeptide(L)'
;MFEATATIDNGSFGTRTVRFETGRLALQAAGAVVAYLDDDNMLLSATTASKNPKDHFDFFPLTVDVEERMYAAGRIPGSFFRREGRPSTDAILTCRLIDRPLRPSFVDGLRNEIQVVVTVLSLDPNDLYDVLAINAASASTQLGGLPFSGPIGGVRVALIDGAWVAFPTVEQLERAVFDMVVAGRKVDGDVAIMMVEAEATE
;
A
#
# COMPACT_ATOMS: atom_id res chain seq x y z
N MET A 1 -8.21 19.32 7.26
CA MET A 1 -8.07 17.85 7.35
C MET A 1 -9.21 17.27 6.53
N PHE A 2 -8.90 16.37 5.60
CA PHE A 2 -9.89 15.68 4.79
C PHE A 2 -9.80 14.18 5.08
N GLU A 3 -10.94 13.53 5.14
CA GLU A 3 -11.03 12.09 5.40
C GLU A 3 -12.00 11.43 4.42
N ALA A 4 -11.72 10.17 4.08
CA ALA A 4 -12.61 9.31 3.32
C ALA A 4 -12.52 7.88 3.86
N THR A 5 -13.65 7.17 3.86
CA THR A 5 -13.74 5.82 4.44
C THR A 5 -14.36 4.87 3.45
N ALA A 6 -13.78 3.67 3.35
CA ALA A 6 -14.30 2.54 2.61
C ALA A 6 -14.62 1.40 3.57
N THR A 7 -15.86 0.91 3.53
CA THR A 7 -16.31 -0.23 4.32
C THR A 7 -16.21 -1.50 3.47
N ILE A 8 -15.57 -2.53 4.02
CA ILE A 8 -15.35 -3.83 3.41
C ILE A 8 -16.25 -4.82 4.14
N ASP A 9 -17.32 -5.25 3.47
CA ASP A 9 -18.30 -6.19 4.03
C ASP A 9 -17.93 -7.62 3.64
N ASN A 10 -17.51 -8.43 4.60
CA ASN A 10 -17.21 -9.85 4.43
C ASN A 10 -18.34 -10.75 4.95
N GLY A 11 -19.55 -10.22 5.15
CA GLY A 11 -20.71 -10.98 5.63
C GLY A 11 -20.46 -11.60 7.00
N SER A 12 -20.52 -12.94 7.08
CA SER A 12 -20.30 -13.67 8.34
C SER A 12 -18.89 -13.54 8.92
N PHE A 13 -17.92 -13.09 8.13
CA PHE A 13 -16.54 -12.85 8.57
C PHE A 13 -16.33 -11.44 9.13
N GLY A 14 -17.41 -10.64 9.23
CA GLY A 14 -17.40 -9.31 9.79
C GLY A 14 -17.17 -8.21 8.76
N THR A 15 -16.93 -7.01 9.27
CA THR A 15 -16.73 -5.81 8.47
C THR A 15 -15.38 -5.20 8.83
N ARG A 16 -14.61 -4.82 7.81
CA ARG A 16 -13.35 -4.07 7.95
C ARG A 16 -13.54 -2.66 7.40
N THR A 17 -12.76 -1.71 7.87
CA THR A 17 -12.87 -0.30 7.50
C THR A 17 -11.50 0.24 7.14
N VAL A 18 -11.36 0.71 5.90
CA VAL A 18 -10.17 1.42 5.44
C VAL A 18 -10.48 2.92 5.43
N ARG A 19 -9.76 3.69 6.25
CA ARG A 19 -9.92 5.16 6.33
C ARG A 19 -8.67 5.84 5.79
N PHE A 20 -8.84 6.87 4.98
CA PHE A 20 -7.77 7.71 4.45
C PHE A 20 -7.87 9.11 5.05
N GLU A 21 -6.75 9.67 5.51
CA GLU A 21 -6.64 11.04 6.04
C GLU A 21 -5.57 11.81 5.26
N THR A 22 -5.83 13.08 4.95
CA THR A 22 -4.82 14.00 4.37
C THR A 22 -4.95 15.44 4.91
N GLY A 23 -3.90 16.22 4.71
CA GLY A 23 -3.85 17.64 5.08
C GLY A 23 -3.41 17.92 6.53
N ARG A 24 -2.80 16.94 7.21
CA ARG A 24 -2.22 17.11 8.56
C ARG A 24 -0.73 16.79 8.61
N LEU A 25 -0.31 15.64 8.08
CA LEU A 25 1.08 15.17 8.10
C LEU A 25 1.78 15.39 6.76
N ALA A 26 3.12 15.47 6.81
CA ALA A 26 4.00 15.53 5.65
C ALA A 26 3.61 16.57 4.58
N LEU A 27 3.17 17.77 5.00
CA LEU A 27 2.67 18.85 4.14
C LEU A 27 3.67 19.40 3.11
N GLN A 28 4.94 19.02 3.21
CA GLN A 28 5.99 19.40 2.27
C GLN A 28 6.19 18.39 1.14
N ALA A 29 5.60 17.20 1.24
CA ALA A 29 5.57 16.24 0.15
C ALA A 29 4.65 16.76 -0.96
N ALA A 30 4.82 16.25 -2.19
CA ALA A 30 3.92 16.60 -3.29
C ALA A 30 2.49 16.09 -2.97
N GLY A 31 2.39 14.88 -2.42
CA GLY A 31 1.16 14.34 -1.86
C GLY A 31 1.43 13.50 -0.63
N ALA A 32 0.52 13.52 0.34
CA ALA A 32 0.64 12.76 1.58
C ALA A 32 -0.72 12.24 2.03
N VAL A 33 -0.78 10.97 2.40
CA VAL A 33 -1.99 10.30 2.91
C VAL A 33 -1.62 9.38 4.06
N VAL A 34 -2.41 9.39 5.12
CA VAL A 34 -2.40 8.34 6.12
C VAL A 34 -3.54 7.37 5.81
N ALA A 35 -3.25 6.09 5.76
CA ALA A 35 -4.25 5.05 5.63
C ALA A 35 -4.35 4.26 6.95
N TYR A 36 -5.58 3.96 7.35
CA TYR A 36 -5.91 3.21 8.54
C TYR A 36 -6.69 1.96 8.15
N LEU A 37 -6.48 0.87 8.89
CA LEU A 37 -7.31 -0.33 8.85
C LEU A 37 -7.82 -0.58 10.27
N ASP A 38 -9.15 -0.55 10.44
CA ASP A 38 -9.87 -0.71 11.70
C ASP A 38 -9.39 0.19 12.86
N ASP A 39 -8.79 1.34 12.51
CA ASP A 39 -8.17 2.32 13.40
C ASP A 39 -6.95 1.84 14.20
N ASP A 40 -6.71 0.53 14.32
CA ASP A 40 -5.55 -0.07 14.99
C ASP A 40 -4.27 0.02 14.16
N ASN A 41 -4.41 -0.03 12.83
CA ASN A 41 -3.30 0.07 11.89
C ASN A 41 -3.20 1.49 11.34
N MET A 42 -1.97 2.01 11.19
CA MET A 42 -1.72 3.34 10.64
C MET A 42 -0.47 3.34 9.77
N LEU A 43 -0.64 3.66 8.50
CA LEU A 43 0.44 3.80 7.52
C LEU A 43 0.46 5.22 6.98
N LEU A 44 1.62 5.86 6.96
CA LEU A 44 1.82 7.15 6.28
C LEU A 44 2.48 6.91 4.93
N SER A 45 1.85 7.37 3.86
CA SER A 45 2.47 7.46 2.54
C SER A 45 2.74 8.91 2.15
N ALA A 46 3.97 9.19 1.72
CA ALA A 46 4.38 10.46 1.17
C ALA A 46 5.00 10.26 -0.22
N THR A 47 4.49 10.99 -1.20
CA THR A 47 4.99 10.98 -2.57
C THR A 47 5.67 12.31 -2.90
N THR A 48 6.83 12.23 -3.54
CA THR A 48 7.60 13.39 -4.00
C THR A 48 8.05 13.21 -5.43
N ALA A 49 8.27 14.33 -6.12
CA ALA A 49 8.82 14.34 -7.47
C ALA A 49 9.95 15.36 -7.57
N SER A 50 10.99 15.04 -8.34
CA SER A 50 12.08 15.97 -8.62
C SER A 50 11.58 17.18 -9.42
N LYS A 51 12.14 18.36 -9.13
CA LYS A 51 11.81 19.59 -9.87
C LYS A 51 12.22 19.52 -11.34
N ASN A 52 13.35 18.88 -11.61
CA ASN A 52 13.92 18.74 -12.95
C ASN A 52 13.86 17.28 -13.39
N PRO A 53 13.57 16.99 -14.67
CA PRO A 53 13.63 15.65 -15.22
C PRO A 53 15.08 15.12 -15.25
N LYS A 54 15.22 13.81 -15.23
CA LYS A 54 16.49 13.08 -15.29
C LYS A 54 16.67 12.50 -16.69
N ASP A 55 17.05 13.35 -17.63
CA ASP A 55 17.10 13.00 -19.06
C ASP A 55 18.20 11.98 -19.44
N HIS A 56 19.08 11.63 -18.49
CA HIS A 56 20.11 10.60 -18.68
C HIS A 56 19.58 9.17 -18.48
N PHE A 57 18.36 8.99 -17.96
CA PHE A 57 17.73 7.68 -17.87
C PHE A 57 16.90 7.38 -19.12
N ASP A 58 17.05 6.18 -19.63
CA ASP A 58 16.23 5.60 -20.70
C ASP A 58 14.89 5.02 -20.16
N PHE A 59 14.78 4.83 -18.84
CA PHE A 59 13.57 4.37 -18.16
C PHE A 59 12.94 5.44 -17.26
N PHE A 60 11.71 5.18 -16.79
CA PHE A 60 11.01 6.03 -15.81
C PHE A 60 11.53 5.77 -14.38
N PRO A 61 12.19 6.74 -13.72
CA PRO A 61 12.80 6.54 -12.40
C PRO A 61 11.76 6.66 -11.26
N LEU A 62 11.01 5.58 -11.05
CA LEU A 62 10.17 5.38 -9.86
C LEU A 62 10.93 4.57 -8.81
N THR A 63 10.94 5.07 -7.58
CA THR A 63 11.44 4.41 -6.38
C THR A 63 10.30 4.26 -5.38
N VAL A 64 10.14 3.06 -4.84
CA VAL A 64 9.19 2.77 -3.77
C VAL A 64 9.95 2.22 -2.57
N ASP A 65 9.76 2.85 -1.41
CA ASP A 65 10.37 2.45 -0.15
C ASP A 65 9.28 2.16 0.89
N VAL A 66 9.40 1.04 1.59
CA VAL A 66 8.55 0.67 2.72
C VAL A 66 9.42 0.65 3.97
N GLU A 67 9.08 1.52 4.92
CA GLU A 67 9.77 1.66 6.20
C GLU A 67 8.94 1.03 7.33
N GLU A 68 9.31 -0.17 7.72
CA GLU A 68 8.78 -0.79 8.94
C GLU A 68 9.42 -0.16 10.16
N ARG A 69 8.58 0.29 11.11
CA ARG A 69 9.04 0.80 12.39
C ARG A 69 8.69 -0.19 13.48
N MET A 70 9.68 -0.63 14.26
CA MET A 70 9.45 -1.66 15.29
C MET A 70 8.52 -1.16 16.40
N TYR A 71 8.47 0.16 16.59
CA TYR A 71 7.50 0.77 17.50
C TYR A 71 6.04 0.56 17.06
N ALA A 72 5.77 0.30 15.78
CA ALA A 72 4.42 0.03 15.29
C ALA A 72 3.84 -1.23 15.93
N ALA A 73 4.70 -2.19 16.30
CA ALA A 73 4.35 -3.40 17.04
C ALA A 73 4.69 -3.31 18.55
N GLY A 74 5.00 -2.11 19.06
CA GLY A 74 5.36 -1.89 20.47
C GLY A 74 6.69 -2.52 20.90
N ARG A 75 7.62 -2.78 19.97
CA ARG A 75 8.89 -3.48 20.24
C ARG A 75 10.10 -2.57 20.00
N ILE A 76 11.16 -2.78 20.79
CA ILE A 76 12.47 -2.16 20.55
C ILE A 76 13.27 -3.05 19.58
N PRO A 77 13.95 -2.50 18.55
CA PRO A 77 14.74 -3.30 17.63
C PRO A 77 15.78 -4.20 18.33
N GLY A 78 15.80 -5.48 17.94
CA GLY A 78 16.75 -6.47 18.46
C GLY A 78 18.20 -6.28 17.98
N SER A 79 18.44 -5.37 17.05
CA SER A 79 19.77 -5.11 16.47
C SER A 79 20.76 -4.55 17.49
N PHE A 80 22.06 -4.70 17.22
CA PHE A 80 23.14 -4.16 18.08
C PHE A 80 22.99 -2.64 18.30
N PHE A 81 22.60 -1.92 17.25
CA PHE A 81 22.40 -0.46 17.30
C PHE A 81 21.01 -0.04 17.83
N ARG A 82 20.13 -1.00 18.21
CA ARG A 82 18.76 -0.73 18.66
C ARG A 82 17.96 0.17 17.72
N ARG A 83 18.23 0.04 16.41
CA ARG A 83 17.62 0.83 15.33
C ARG A 83 17.26 -0.08 14.16
N GLU A 84 16.21 0.27 13.43
CA GLU A 84 15.88 -0.37 12.16
C GLU A 84 17.00 -0.13 11.14
N GLY A 85 17.32 -1.16 10.38
CA GLY A 85 18.46 -1.16 9.46
C GLY A 85 18.01 -1.45 8.04
N ARG A 86 18.44 -2.59 7.50
CA ARG A 86 18.04 -3.03 6.16
C ARG A 86 16.54 -3.36 6.14
N PRO A 87 15.83 -3.07 5.03
CA PRO A 87 14.45 -3.51 4.84
C PRO A 87 14.31 -5.02 5.01
N SER A 88 13.18 -5.45 5.58
CA SER A 88 12.80 -6.85 5.69
C SER A 88 12.38 -7.42 4.33
N THR A 89 12.21 -8.74 4.25
CA THR A 89 11.63 -9.38 3.07
C THR A 89 10.24 -8.83 2.77
N ASP A 90 9.40 -8.67 3.80
CA ASP A 90 8.02 -8.18 3.66
C ASP A 90 7.98 -6.75 3.15
N ALA A 91 8.87 -5.89 3.65
CA ALA A 91 9.03 -4.53 3.15
C ALA A 91 9.42 -4.52 1.65
N ILE A 92 10.38 -5.36 1.25
CA ILE A 92 10.82 -5.46 -0.16
C ILE A 92 9.70 -6.01 -1.06
N LEU A 93 8.98 -7.04 -0.61
CA LEU A 93 7.84 -7.60 -1.35
C LEU A 93 6.72 -6.57 -1.48
N THR A 94 6.43 -5.82 -0.42
CA THR A 94 5.45 -4.73 -0.44
C THR A 94 5.87 -3.62 -1.40
N CYS A 95 7.15 -3.22 -1.43
CA CYS A 95 7.66 -2.29 -2.44
C CYS A 95 7.33 -2.78 -3.87
N ARG A 96 7.52 -4.07 -4.15
CA ARG A 96 7.22 -4.65 -5.46
C ARG A 96 5.72 -4.71 -5.74
N LEU A 97 4.90 -5.01 -4.74
CA LEU A 97 3.43 -5.01 -4.86
C LEU A 97 2.88 -3.62 -5.16
N ILE A 98 3.51 -2.56 -4.63
CA ILE A 98 3.17 -1.17 -4.94
C ILE A 98 3.69 -0.77 -6.33
N ASP A 99 4.96 -1.05 -6.63
CA ASP A 99 5.63 -0.61 -7.87
C ASP A 99 4.98 -1.19 -9.13
N ARG A 100 4.65 -2.49 -9.11
CA ARG A 100 4.09 -3.20 -10.28
C ARG A 100 2.84 -2.54 -10.87
N PRO A 101 1.81 -2.17 -10.09
CA PRO A 101 0.65 -1.45 -10.62
C PRO A 101 0.88 0.07 -10.75
N LEU A 102 1.71 0.70 -9.90
CA LEU A 102 1.95 2.15 -9.99
C LEU A 102 2.76 2.54 -11.23
N ARG A 103 3.85 1.83 -11.51
CA ARG A 103 4.79 2.15 -12.61
C ARG A 103 4.12 2.30 -13.98
N PRO A 104 3.29 1.35 -14.46
CA PRO A 104 2.60 1.49 -15.75
C PRO A 104 1.45 2.51 -15.73
N SER A 105 1.10 3.06 -14.56
CA SER A 105 0.02 4.03 -14.43
C SER A 105 0.48 5.48 -14.63
N PHE A 106 1.78 5.73 -14.72
CA PHE A 106 2.31 7.04 -15.11
C PHE A 106 2.30 7.19 -16.63
N VAL A 107 2.17 8.43 -17.10
CA VAL A 107 2.24 8.75 -18.54
C VAL A 107 3.61 8.36 -19.13
N ASP A 108 3.58 7.82 -20.34
CA ASP A 108 4.79 7.51 -21.09
C ASP A 108 5.68 8.75 -21.27
N GLY A 109 7.00 8.54 -21.22
CA GLY A 109 7.98 9.60 -21.40
C GLY A 109 8.24 10.46 -20.15
N LEU A 110 7.58 10.19 -19.02
CA LEU A 110 7.92 10.87 -17.77
C LEU A 110 9.36 10.56 -17.34
N ARG A 111 10.12 11.61 -17.00
CA ARG A 111 11.53 11.51 -16.61
C ARG A 111 11.84 12.18 -15.28
N ASN A 112 10.85 12.75 -14.61
CA ASN A 112 11.01 13.19 -13.22
C ASN A 112 11.22 11.96 -12.34
N GLU A 113 12.14 12.09 -11.38
CA GLU A 113 12.35 11.09 -10.34
C GLU A 113 11.19 11.18 -9.37
N ILE A 114 10.48 10.06 -9.20
CA ILE A 114 9.33 9.97 -8.31
C ILE A 114 9.68 8.99 -7.20
N GLN A 115 9.53 9.44 -5.96
CA GLN A 115 9.73 8.60 -4.80
C GLN A 115 8.42 8.50 -4.01
N VAL A 116 8.02 7.27 -3.71
CA VAL A 116 6.90 6.96 -2.83
C VAL A 116 7.45 6.26 -1.60
N VAL A 117 7.29 6.86 -0.44
CA VAL A 117 7.71 6.26 0.84
C VAL A 117 6.47 5.92 1.64
N VAL A 118 6.35 4.68 2.09
CA VAL A 118 5.30 4.22 3.00
C VAL A 118 5.93 3.83 4.33
N THR A 119 5.54 4.49 5.41
CA THR A 119 6.00 4.18 6.77
C THR A 119 4.88 3.51 7.55
N VAL A 120 5.17 2.34 8.12
CA VAL A 120 4.25 1.62 9.03
C VAL A 120 4.40 2.23 10.43
N LEU A 121 3.38 2.92 10.92
CA LEU A 121 3.41 3.66 12.19
C LEU A 121 2.71 2.91 13.34
N SER A 122 1.67 2.13 13.01
CA SER A 122 0.97 1.23 13.93
C SER A 122 0.54 -0.02 13.17
N LEU A 123 0.69 -1.20 13.79
CA LEU A 123 0.35 -2.48 13.19
C LEU A 123 -0.19 -3.43 14.26
N ASP A 124 -1.43 -3.88 14.09
CA ASP A 124 -1.96 -5.03 14.81
C ASP A 124 -1.24 -6.29 14.31
N PRO A 125 -0.68 -7.14 15.21
CA PRO A 125 0.01 -8.36 14.82
C PRO A 125 -0.86 -9.40 14.10
N ASN A 126 -2.19 -9.30 14.18
CA ASN A 126 -3.14 -10.12 13.44
C ASN A 126 -3.46 -9.58 12.04
N ASP A 127 -2.85 -8.45 11.63
CA ASP A 127 -3.10 -7.80 10.34
C ASP A 127 -1.89 -7.75 9.42
N LEU A 128 -2.20 -7.74 8.12
CA LEU A 128 -1.23 -7.59 7.05
C LEU A 128 -1.30 -6.17 6.47
N TYR A 129 -0.18 -5.46 6.49
CA TYR A 129 -0.14 -4.05 6.11
C TYR A 129 0.06 -3.81 4.61
N ASP A 130 0.48 -4.82 3.86
CA ASP A 130 0.93 -4.72 2.47
C ASP A 130 -0.13 -4.14 1.53
N VAL A 131 -1.37 -4.63 1.58
CA VAL A 131 -2.46 -4.16 0.73
C VAL A 131 -2.97 -2.78 1.17
N LEU A 132 -2.89 -2.46 2.47
CA LEU A 132 -3.14 -1.11 2.95
C LEU A 132 -2.08 -0.13 2.42
N ALA A 133 -0.82 -0.57 2.33
CA ALA A 133 0.29 0.21 1.78
C ALA A 133 0.10 0.52 0.28
N ILE A 134 -0.43 -0.43 -0.52
CA ILE A 134 -0.80 -0.18 -1.93
C ILE A 134 -1.79 0.98 -2.04
N ASN A 135 -2.84 0.94 -1.22
CA ASN A 135 -3.87 1.98 -1.25
C ASN A 135 -3.32 3.33 -0.76
N ALA A 136 -2.49 3.34 0.30
CA ALA A 136 -1.85 4.56 0.80
C ALA A 136 -0.92 5.20 -0.25
N ALA A 137 -0.11 4.38 -0.92
CA ALA A 137 0.79 4.79 -2.00
C ALA A 137 0.02 5.36 -3.19
N SER A 138 -1.05 4.69 -3.63
CA SER A 138 -1.88 5.22 -4.71
C SER A 138 -2.53 6.54 -4.32
N ALA A 139 -3.04 6.66 -3.11
CA ALA A 139 -3.74 7.86 -2.67
C ALA A 139 -2.79 9.06 -2.54
N SER A 140 -1.59 8.87 -1.95
CA SER A 140 -0.60 9.94 -1.86
C SER A 140 -0.07 10.36 -3.24
N THR A 141 0.11 9.41 -4.16
CA THR A 141 0.51 9.67 -5.55
C THR A 141 -0.56 10.47 -6.29
N GLN A 142 -1.83 10.09 -6.13
CA GLN A 142 -2.97 10.79 -6.75
C GLN A 142 -3.07 12.25 -6.29
N LEU A 143 -2.88 12.49 -4.99
CA LEU A 143 -2.88 13.84 -4.42
C LEU A 143 -1.63 14.65 -4.79
N GLY A 144 -0.57 13.99 -5.25
CA GLY A 144 0.67 14.63 -5.70
C GLY A 144 0.56 15.47 -6.97
N GLY A 145 -0.59 15.43 -7.66
CA GLY A 145 -0.81 16.18 -8.91
C GLY A 145 0.07 15.68 -10.07
N LEU A 146 0.56 14.45 -9.98
CA LEU A 146 1.43 13.82 -10.96
C LEU A 146 0.59 13.31 -12.15
N PRO A 147 1.17 13.18 -13.36
CA PRO A 147 0.49 12.61 -14.52
C PRO A 147 0.34 11.08 -14.35
N PHE A 148 -0.60 10.71 -13.48
CA PHE A 148 -0.86 9.37 -12.98
C PHE A 148 -2.32 9.00 -13.20
N SER A 149 -2.54 7.81 -13.76
CA SER A 149 -3.85 7.28 -14.16
C SER A 149 -4.47 6.36 -13.12
N GLY A 150 -4.44 6.79 -11.85
CA GLY A 150 -5.14 6.14 -10.76
C GLY A 150 -6.55 6.71 -10.51
N PRO A 151 -7.16 6.43 -9.33
CA PRO A 151 -6.59 5.66 -8.23
C PRO A 151 -6.46 4.16 -8.54
N ILE A 152 -5.49 3.53 -7.90
CA ILE A 152 -5.27 2.08 -7.90
C ILE A 152 -5.77 1.56 -6.55
N GLY A 153 -6.73 0.64 -6.59
CA GLY A 153 -7.18 -0.11 -5.42
C GLY A 153 -6.38 -1.40 -5.30
N GLY A 154 -5.86 -1.68 -4.09
CA GLY A 154 -5.23 -2.95 -3.74
C GLY A 154 -6.07 -3.71 -2.71
N VAL A 155 -6.26 -5.01 -2.88
CA VAL A 155 -7.00 -5.85 -1.94
C VAL A 155 -6.37 -7.24 -1.87
N ARG A 156 -6.28 -7.78 -0.66
CA ARG A 156 -6.03 -9.21 -0.45
C ARG A 156 -7.37 -9.90 -0.34
N VAL A 157 -7.59 -10.93 -1.12
CA VAL A 157 -8.75 -11.83 -1.02
C VAL A 157 -8.26 -13.25 -0.80
N ALA A 158 -8.81 -13.90 0.23
CA ALA A 158 -8.50 -15.29 0.52
C ALA A 158 -9.78 -16.15 0.47
N LEU A 159 -9.64 -17.37 -0.04
CA LEU A 159 -10.74 -18.33 -0.10
C LEU A 159 -10.81 -19.10 1.21
N ILE A 160 -11.77 -18.76 2.07
CA ILE A 160 -11.93 -19.31 3.42
C ILE A 160 -13.35 -19.88 3.55
N ASP A 161 -13.45 -21.16 3.94
CA ASP A 161 -14.74 -21.88 4.08
C ASP A 161 -15.67 -21.72 2.86
N GLY A 162 -15.10 -21.59 1.65
CA GLY A 162 -15.83 -21.40 0.39
C GLY A 162 -16.25 -19.96 0.06
N ALA A 163 -15.87 -18.97 0.87
CA ALA A 163 -16.12 -17.55 0.63
C ALA A 163 -14.82 -16.77 0.40
N TRP A 164 -14.87 -15.75 -0.47
CA TRP A 164 -13.75 -14.81 -0.66
C TRP A 164 -13.82 -13.70 0.39
N VAL A 165 -12.90 -13.72 1.34
CA VAL A 165 -12.79 -12.73 2.41
C VAL A 165 -11.77 -11.68 2.01
N ALA A 166 -12.17 -10.41 1.98
CA ALA A 166 -11.30 -9.28 1.68
C ALA A 166 -10.64 -8.72 2.94
N PHE A 167 -9.35 -8.37 2.85
CA PHE A 167 -8.52 -8.00 4.01
C PHE A 167 -8.63 -9.02 5.16
N PRO A 168 -8.34 -10.31 4.89
CA PRO A 168 -8.36 -11.33 5.92
C PRO A 168 -7.28 -11.07 6.97
N THR A 169 -7.55 -11.44 8.22
CA THR A 169 -6.55 -11.44 9.30
C THR A 169 -5.60 -12.63 9.17
N VAL A 170 -4.48 -12.59 9.88
CA VAL A 170 -3.50 -13.71 9.95
C VAL A 170 -4.20 -14.99 10.44
N GLU A 171 -5.00 -14.90 11.50
CA GLU A 171 -5.79 -16.03 12.00
C GLU A 171 -6.81 -16.57 10.98
N GLN A 172 -7.41 -15.70 10.16
CA GLN A 172 -8.34 -16.12 9.11
C GLN A 172 -7.61 -16.86 7.97
N LEU A 173 -6.40 -16.41 7.63
CA LEU A 173 -5.56 -17.02 6.60
C LEU A 173 -5.12 -18.45 6.94
N GLU A 174 -5.05 -18.84 8.22
CA GLU A 174 -4.77 -20.23 8.62
C GLU A 174 -5.79 -21.24 8.08
N ARG A 175 -6.99 -20.78 7.72
CA ARG A 175 -8.08 -21.59 7.14
C ARG A 175 -8.28 -21.33 5.65
N ALA A 176 -7.47 -20.47 5.05
CA ALA A 176 -7.56 -20.21 3.62
C ALA A 176 -7.04 -21.41 2.83
N VAL A 177 -7.63 -21.67 1.67
CA VAL A 177 -7.11 -22.62 0.68
C VAL A 177 -6.39 -21.91 -0.48
N PHE A 178 -6.52 -20.59 -0.54
CA PHE A 178 -5.93 -19.74 -1.57
C PHE A 178 -5.83 -18.31 -1.05
N ASP A 179 -4.66 -17.68 -1.20
CA ASP A 179 -4.43 -16.26 -0.90
C ASP A 179 -4.03 -15.52 -2.17
N MET A 180 -4.63 -14.35 -2.40
CA MET A 180 -4.42 -13.56 -3.60
C MET A 180 -4.50 -12.07 -3.31
N VAL A 181 -3.41 -11.37 -3.65
CA VAL A 181 -3.37 -9.91 -3.74
C VAL A 181 -3.72 -9.49 -5.17
N VAL A 182 -4.72 -8.63 -5.30
CA VAL A 182 -5.14 -8.04 -6.57
C VAL A 182 -5.02 -6.52 -6.47
N ALA A 183 -4.45 -5.90 -7.51
CA ALA A 183 -4.52 -4.46 -7.68
C ALA A 183 -5.07 -4.09 -9.06
N GLY A 184 -5.87 -3.03 -9.10
CA GLY A 184 -6.53 -2.58 -10.32
C GLY A 184 -7.07 -1.16 -10.21
N ARG A 185 -7.64 -0.67 -11.30
CA ARG A 185 -8.24 0.67 -11.38
C ARG A 185 -9.63 0.60 -11.99
N LYS A 186 -10.42 1.65 -11.78
CA LYS A 186 -11.75 1.77 -12.39
C LYS A 186 -11.63 2.40 -13.79
N VAL A 187 -12.22 1.76 -14.81
CA VAL A 187 -12.27 2.26 -16.20
C VAL A 187 -13.72 2.10 -16.69
N ASP A 188 -14.34 3.21 -17.08
CA ASP A 188 -15.70 3.24 -17.68
C ASP A 188 -16.80 2.51 -16.89
N GLY A 189 -16.64 2.41 -15.57
CA GLY A 189 -17.59 1.73 -14.67
C GLY A 189 -17.14 0.33 -14.23
N ASP A 190 -16.20 -0.27 -14.95
CA ASP A 190 -15.64 -1.59 -14.68
C ASP A 190 -14.30 -1.51 -13.92
N VAL A 191 -13.85 -2.65 -13.37
CA VAL A 191 -12.56 -2.78 -12.72
C VAL A 191 -11.58 -3.47 -13.67
N ALA A 192 -10.54 -2.75 -14.08
CA ALA A 192 -9.42 -3.30 -14.85
C ALA A 192 -8.34 -3.79 -13.87
N ILE A 193 -8.16 -5.12 -13.81
CA ILE A 193 -7.11 -5.75 -13.02
C ILE A 193 -5.75 -5.49 -13.70
N MET A 194 -4.77 -5.05 -12.92
CA MET A 194 -3.44 -4.68 -13.39
C MET A 194 -2.33 -5.55 -12.81
N MET A 195 -2.51 -6.05 -11.59
CA MET A 195 -1.54 -6.87 -10.89
C MET A 195 -2.26 -7.94 -10.09
N VAL A 196 -1.73 -9.15 -10.16
CA VAL A 196 -2.11 -10.29 -9.33
C VAL A 196 -0.84 -10.92 -8.80
N GLU A 197 -0.83 -11.19 -7.50
CA GLU A 197 0.14 -12.04 -6.82
C GLU A 197 -0.66 -13.03 -5.98
N ALA A 198 -0.49 -14.33 -6.21
CA ALA A 198 -1.30 -15.35 -5.57
C ALA A 198 -0.46 -16.57 -5.22
N GLU A 199 -0.85 -17.23 -4.14
CA GLU A 199 -0.28 -18.49 -3.70
C GLU A 199 -1.38 -19.43 -3.20
N ALA A 200 -1.19 -20.73 -3.45
CA ALA A 200 -1.97 -21.74 -2.76
C ALA A 200 -1.37 -21.95 -1.37
N THR A 201 -2.23 -22.14 -0.37
CA THR A 201 -1.79 -22.61 0.94
C THR A 201 -1.44 -24.10 0.82
N GLU A 202 -0.34 -24.55 1.44
CA GLU A 202 0.05 -25.98 1.43
C GLU A 202 -1.05 -26.93 1.93
#